data_AF-A0A520B6E0-F1
#
_entry.id   AF-A0A520B6E0-F1
#
_cell.length_a   1.000
_cell.length_b   1.000
_cell.length_c   1.000
_cell.angle_alpha   90.00
_cell.angle_beta   90.00
_cell.angle_gamma   90.00
#
_symmetry.space_group_name_H-M   'P 1'
#
loop_
_entity.id
_entity.type
_entity.pdbx_description
1 polymer ?
#
loop_
_entity_poly.entity_id
_entity_poly.type
_entity_poly.pdbx_seq_one_letter_code
_entity_poly.pdbx_strand_id
1 'polypeptide(L)' 'MSARVGIIMGSKSDLPVMQDAADILKEFGIEYEITVVS' A
#
# COMPACT_ATOMS: atom_id res chain seq x y z
N MET A 1 -9.52 5.48 -13.55
CA MET A 1 -8.38 4.54 -13.54
C MET A 1 -8.48 3.74 -12.25
N SER A 2 -8.31 2.43 -12.33
CA SER A 2 -8.32 1.53 -11.17
C SER A 2 -6.91 1.47 -10.58
N ALA A 3 -6.78 1.53 -9.26
CA ALA A 3 -5.52 1.17 -8.60
C ALA A 3 -5.10 -0.22 -9.10
N ARG A 4 -3.82 -0.38 -9.45
CA ARG A 4 -3.29 -1.65 -9.96
C ARG A 4 -2.90 -2.60 -8.84
N VAL A 5 -2.65 -2.07 -7.65
CA VAL A 5 -2.19 -2.81 -6.48
C VAL A 5 -2.96 -2.35 -5.23
N GLY A 6 -3.49 -3.30 -4.46
CA GLY A 6 -4.07 -3.04 -3.14
C GLY A 6 -3.14 -3.53 -2.04
N ILE A 7 -2.71 -2.63 -1.16
CA ILE A 7 -1.94 -2.95 0.04
C ILE A 7 -2.94 -3.09 1.20
N ILE A 8 -3.06 -4.31 1.69
CA ILE A 8 -3.98 -4.65 2.78
C ILE A 8 -3.17 -4.89 4.04
N MET A 9 -3.57 -4.28 5.16
CA MET A 9 -2.92 -4.47 6.45
C MET A 9 -3.92 -4.82 7.55
N GLY A 10 -3.51 -5.67 8.48
CA GLY A 10 -4.34 -6.12 9.60
C GLY A 10 -4.48 -5.07 10.70
N SER A 11 -3.48 -4.18 10.82
CA SER A 11 -3.45 -3.16 11.86
C SER A 11 -2.73 -1.91 11.39
N LYS A 12 -3.02 -0.77 12.03
CA LYS A 12 -2.26 0.48 11.80
C LYS A 12 -0.80 0.36 12.23
N SER A 13 -0.46 -0.59 13.08
CA SER A 13 0.92 -0.88 13.47
C SER A 13 1.76 -1.48 12.35
N ASP A 14 1.13 -2.03 11.31
CA ASP A 14 1.83 -2.58 10.14
C ASP A 14 2.18 -1.49 9.10
N LEU A 15 1.62 -0.29 9.24
CA LEU A 15 1.79 0.82 8.32
C LEU A 15 3.26 1.20 8.06
N PRO A 16 4.17 1.24 9.07
CA PRO A 16 5.58 1.50 8.82
C PRO A 16 6.24 0.46 7.92
N VAL A 17 5.84 -0.81 8.02
CA VAL A 17 6.36 -1.90 7.18
C VAL A 17 5.77 -1.82 5.76
N MET A 18 4.49 -1.46 5.67
CA MET A 18 3.79 -1.35 4.38
C MET A 18 4.17 -0.08 3.60
N GLN A 19 4.78 0.91 4.27
CA GLN A 19 5.25 2.14 3.64
C GLN A 19 6.37 1.86 2.62
N ASP A 20 7.29 0.93 2.91
CA ASP A 20 8.35 0.53 1.98
C ASP A 20 7.77 -0.01 0.67
N ALA A 21 6.68 -0.79 0.74
CA ALA A 21 5.98 -1.28 -0.44
C ALA A 21 5.32 -0.15 -1.24
N ALA A 22 4.69 0.81 -0.55
CA ALA A 22 4.07 1.97 -1.18
C ALA A 22 5.11 2.88 -1.87
N ASP A 23 6.27 3.08 -1.26
CA ASP A 23 7.34 3.92 -1.79
C ASP A 23 7.94 3.34 -3.09
N ILE A 24 8.12 2.02 -3.13
CA ILE A 24 8.56 1.32 -4.35
C ILE A 24 7.52 1.43 -5.47
N LEU A 25 6.23 1.23 -5.16
CA LEU A 25 5.16 1.37 -6.16
C LEU A 25 5.10 2.82 -6.70
N LYS A 26 5.32 3.81 -5.84
CA LYS A 26 5.43 5.22 -6.21
C LYS A 26 6.62 5.49 -7.12
N GLU A 27 7.78 4.92 -6.82
CA GLU A 27 8.99 5.03 -7.65
C GLU A 27 8.75 4.45 -9.06
N PHE A 28 8.04 3.33 -9.16
CA PHE A 28 7.66 2.72 -10.43
C PHE A 28 6.47 3.41 -11.13
N GLY A 29 5.87 4.44 -10.53
CA GLY A 29 4.70 5.13 -11.08
C GLY A 29 3.45 4.25 -11.15
N ILE A 30 3.34 3.26 -10.27
CA ILE A 30 2.21 2.33 -10.19
C ILE A 30 1.17 2.89 -9.23
N GLU A 31 -0.07 3.06 -9.68
CA GLU A 31 -1.18 3.42 -8.80
C GLU A 31 -1.49 2.30 -7.80
N TYR A 32 -1.56 2.66 -6.52
CA TYR A 32 -1.86 1.73 -5.44
C TYR A 32 -2.89 2.33 -4.46
N GLU A 33 -3.58 1.45 -3.75
CA GLU A 33 -4.46 1.79 -2.63
C GLU A 33 -3.98 1.11 -1.35
N ILE A 34 -4.20 1.75 -0.20
CA ILE A 34 -3.86 1.19 1.11
C ILE A 34 -5.13 1.11 1.96
N THR A 35 -5.46 -0.09 2.43
CA THR A 35 -6.68 -0.35 3.22
C THR A 35 -6.35 -1.18 4.45
N VAL A 36 -6.88 -0.77 5.61
CA VAL A 36 -6.81 -1.56 6.84
C VAL A 36 -8.03 -2.48 6.90
N VAL A 37 -7.80 -3.78 6.97
CA VAL A 37 -8.86 -4.80 7.07
C VAL A 37 -8.63 -5.59 8.35
N SER A 38 -9.60 -5.55 9.27
CA SER A 38 -9.63 -6.30 10.53
C SER A 38 -10.88 -7.16 10.62
#